data_AF-A0A800J965-F1
#
_entry.id   AF-A0A800J965-F1
#
_cell.length_a   1.000
_cell.length_b   1.000
_cell.length_c   1.000
_cell.angle_alpha   90.00
_cell.angle_beta   90.00
_cell.angle_gamma   90.00
#
_symmetry.space_group_name_H-M   'P 1'
#
loop_
_entity.id
_entity.type
_entity.pdbx_description
1 polymer ?
#
loop_
_entity_poly.entity_id
_entity_poly.type
_entity_poly.pdbx_seq_one_letter_code
_entity_poly.pdbx_strand_id
1 'polypeptide(L)'
;MPKVIRVKQNDRVTLNIKTMQNGIMHIHGYDIENEVKKGELGNLNFEANATGRFKITFHAKEEHAHNKKKQKHGGHEAEGNHSEGTSDHATEHKEEVSSGHGDHGDHKEHEEEEQAIGYLEVYPN
;
A
#
# COMPACT_ATOMS: atom_id res chain seq x y z
N MET A 1 -1.45 -2.89 23.85
CA MET A 1 -2.37 -1.74 23.67
C MET A 1 -3.76 -2.12 24.16
N PRO A 2 -4.50 -1.22 24.85
CA PRO A 2 -5.91 -1.45 25.15
C PRO A 2 -6.72 -1.62 23.87
N LYS A 3 -7.61 -2.62 23.81
CA LYS A 3 -8.48 -2.82 22.64
C LYS A 3 -9.45 -1.66 22.42
N VAL A 4 -9.80 -0.96 23.50
CA VAL A 4 -10.71 0.19 23.51
C VAL A 4 -10.18 1.24 24.49
N ILE A 5 -10.15 2.49 24.06
CA ILE A 5 -9.85 3.68 24.87
C ILE A 5 -11.16 4.46 25.01
N ARG A 6 -11.59 4.76 26.23
CA ARG A 6 -12.84 5.47 26.52
C ARG A 6 -12.56 6.83 27.11
N VAL A 7 -13.15 7.87 26.54
CA VAL A 7 -13.02 9.27 26.98
C VAL A 7 -14.36 10.00 26.89
N LYS A 8 -14.41 11.20 27.46
CA LYS A 8 -15.56 12.10 27.35
C LYS A 8 -15.33 13.14 26.26
N GLN A 9 -16.42 13.66 25.70
CA GLN A 9 -16.36 14.74 24.73
C GLN A 9 -15.64 15.95 25.33
N ASN A 10 -14.80 16.63 24.54
CA ASN A 10 -13.96 17.76 24.93
C ASN A 10 -12.80 17.40 25.89
N ASP A 11 -12.57 16.12 26.19
CA ASP A 11 -11.33 15.70 26.87
C ASP A 11 -10.12 16.03 26.01
N ARG A 12 -9.06 16.55 26.64
CA ARG A 12 -7.73 16.63 26.01
C ARG A 12 -7.00 15.32 26.23
N VAL A 13 -6.82 14.56 25.17
CA VAL A 13 -6.23 13.23 25.19
C VAL A 13 -4.77 13.31 24.76
N THR A 14 -3.89 12.64 25.52
CA THR A 14 -2.48 12.42 25.15
C THR A 14 -2.25 10.93 25.02
N LEU A 15 -1.88 10.48 23.82
CA LEU A 15 -1.48 9.09 23.55
C LEU A 15 0.03 9.01 23.44
N ASN A 16 0.64 8.23 24.33
CA ASN A 16 2.07 7.89 24.30
C ASN A 16 2.23 6.56 23.56
N ILE A 17 2.86 6.61 22.38
CA ILE A 17 2.89 5.49 21.44
C ILE A 17 4.33 5.03 21.27
N LYS A 18 4.57 3.73 21.46
CA LYS A 18 5.87 3.10 21.19
C LYS A 18 5.65 1.88 20.32
N THR A 19 6.33 1.83 19.17
CA THR A 19 6.20 0.76 18.18
C THR A 19 7.53 0.05 17.97
N MET A 20 7.48 -1.19 17.47
CA MET A 20 8.67 -1.96 17.07
C MET A 20 8.95 -1.86 15.56
N GLN A 21 8.18 -1.06 14.85
CA GLN A 21 8.25 -0.82 13.41
C GLN A 21 7.96 0.66 13.14
N ASN A 22 8.57 1.21 12.08
CA ASN A 22 8.21 2.54 11.59
C ASN A 22 6.82 2.46 10.96
N GLY A 23 6.03 3.53 11.07
CA GLY A 23 4.69 3.53 10.49
C GLY A 23 3.92 4.80 10.75
N ILE A 24 2.66 4.78 10.35
CA ILE A 24 1.67 5.84 10.59
C ILE A 24 0.55 5.26 11.43
N MET A 25 0.25 5.88 12.56
CA MET A 25 -0.96 5.60 13.32
C MET A 25 -2.06 6.57 12.89
N HIS A 26 -3.24 6.06 12.56
CA HIS A 26 -4.36 6.88 12.10
C HIS A 26 -5.60 6.64 12.99
N ILE A 27 -6.24 7.72 13.43
CA ILE A 27 -7.54 7.69 14.11
C ILE A 27 -8.61 8.10 13.10
N HIS A 28 -9.30 7.10 12.54
CA HIS A 28 -10.38 7.36 11.58
C HIS A 28 -11.49 8.20 12.21
N GLY A 29 -12.08 9.09 11.42
CA GLY A 29 -13.15 10.00 11.85
C GLY A 29 -12.65 11.27 12.55
N TYR A 30 -11.44 11.26 13.09
CA TYR A 30 -10.73 12.49 13.47
C TYR A 30 -9.79 13.00 12.37
N ASP A 31 -9.46 12.18 11.37
CA ASP A 31 -8.51 12.50 10.30
C ASP A 31 -7.13 12.90 10.87
N ILE A 32 -6.73 12.20 11.93
CA ILE A 32 -5.47 12.43 12.63
C ILE A 32 -4.51 11.31 12.32
N GLU A 33 -3.42 11.65 11.65
CA GLU A 33 -2.30 10.78 11.36
C GLU A 33 -1.09 11.19 12.20
N ASN A 34 -0.39 10.21 12.76
CA ASN A 34 0.84 10.42 13.52
C ASN A 34 1.91 9.44 13.08
N GLU A 35 3.01 9.95 12.53
CA GLU A 35 4.18 9.16 12.21
C GLU A 35 4.88 8.69 13.49
N VAL A 36 5.17 7.40 13.58
CA VAL A 36 5.84 6.78 14.72
C VAL A 36 7.05 6.00 14.24
N LYS A 37 8.14 6.12 15.01
CA LYS A 37 9.41 5.47 14.71
C LYS A 37 9.67 4.31 15.66
N LYS A 38 10.29 3.27 15.11
CA LYS A 38 10.70 2.07 15.84
C LYS A 38 11.55 2.45 17.06
N GLY A 39 11.11 2.02 18.23
CA GLY A 39 11.84 2.19 19.49
C GLY A 39 11.74 3.59 20.12
N GLU A 40 11.25 4.59 19.39
CA GLU A 40 11.04 5.95 19.88
C GLU A 40 9.65 6.13 20.49
N LEU A 41 9.52 7.08 21.42
CA LEU A 41 8.24 7.44 22.02
C LEU A 41 7.59 8.56 21.22
N GLY A 42 6.53 8.25 20.49
CA GLY A 42 5.64 9.23 19.86
C GLY A 42 4.61 9.76 20.85
N ASN A 43 4.23 11.03 20.70
CA ASN A 43 3.18 11.67 21.48
C ASN A 43 2.15 12.25 20.52
N LEU A 44 0.88 11.89 20.70
CA LEU A 44 -0.24 12.47 19.97
C LEU A 44 -1.20 13.14 20.94
N ASN A 45 -1.44 14.43 20.73
CA ASN A 45 -2.30 15.26 21.56
C ASN A 45 -3.47 15.77 20.73
N PHE A 46 -4.70 15.52 21.17
CA PHE A 46 -5.90 15.99 20.48
C PHE A 46 -7.06 16.22 21.46
N GLU A 47 -8.06 16.98 21.02
CA GLU A 47 -9.31 17.16 21.74
C GLU A 47 -10.39 16.21 21.19
N ALA A 48 -11.07 15.47 22.07
CA ALA A 48 -12.12 14.54 21.69
C ALA A 48 -13.44 15.28 21.37
N ASN A 49 -13.46 16.07 20.28
CA ASN A 49 -14.58 16.94 19.92
C ASN A 49 -15.79 16.19 19.29
N ALA A 50 -15.56 15.00 18.73
CA ALA A 50 -16.59 14.17 18.09
C ALA A 50 -16.94 12.95 18.94
N THR A 51 -18.24 12.77 19.22
CA THR A 51 -18.74 11.57 19.91
C THR A 51 -18.87 10.40 18.95
N GLY A 52 -18.70 9.18 19.45
CA GLY A 52 -18.82 7.96 18.65
C GLY A 52 -17.72 6.94 18.92
N ARG A 53 -17.64 5.93 18.04
CA ARG A 53 -16.62 4.88 18.10
C ARG A 53 -15.77 4.93 16.84
N PHE A 54 -14.50 5.21 17.03
CA PHE A 54 -13.52 5.49 16.00
C PHE A 54 -12.47 4.38 15.93
N LYS A 55 -12.14 3.92 14.73
CA LYS A 55 -11.14 2.88 14.53
C LYS A 55 -9.75 3.50 14.59
N ILE A 56 -8.83 2.82 15.27
CA ILE A 56 -7.41 3.18 15.27
C ILE A 56 -6.67 2.14 14.43
N THR A 57 -5.98 2.60 13.40
CA THR A 57 -5.20 1.78 12.48
C THR A 57 -3.72 2.12 12.57
N PHE A 58 -2.89 1.16 12.18
CA PHE A 58 -1.46 1.33 12.03
C PHE A 58 -1.04 0.81 10.66
N HIS A 59 -0.36 1.66 9.91
CA HIS A 59 0.20 1.39 8.59
C HIS A 59 1.70 1.25 8.75
N ALA A 60 2.22 0.03 8.62
CA ALA A 60 3.66 -0.19 8.71
C ALA A 60 4.35 0.41 7.48
N LYS A 61 5.33 1.28 7.69
CA LYS A 61 6.23 1.70 6.61
C LYS A 61 7.28 0.61 6.47
N GLU A 62 7.17 -0.22 5.44
CA GLU A 62 8.23 -1.16 5.12
C GLU A 62 9.53 -0.39 4.83
N GLU A 63 10.62 -0.78 5.49
CA GLU A 63 11.96 -0.33 5.12
C GLU A 63 12.35 -1.06 3.84
N HIS A 64 11.82 -0.60 2.72
CA HIS A 64 12.17 -1.08 1.40
C HIS A 64 13.64 -0.74 1.11
N ALA A 65 14.57 -1.59 1.55
CA ALA A 65 15.91 -1.68 1.01
C ALA A 65 15.87 -2.30 -0.40
N HIS A 66 15.08 -1.73 -1.30
CA HIS A 66 15.05 -2.12 -2.70
C HIS A 66 16.19 -1.38 -3.40
N ASN A 67 17.40 -1.95 -3.30
CA ASN A 67 18.48 -1.68 -4.23
C ASN A 67 18.06 -2.24 -5.60
N LYS A 68 17.14 -1.53 -6.29
CA LYS A 68 16.68 -1.87 -7.64
C LYS A 68 17.86 -1.71 -8.58
N LYS A 69 18.60 -2.80 -8.80
CA LYS A 69 19.46 -2.97 -9.97
C LYS A 69 18.59 -2.64 -11.19
N LYS A 70 18.83 -1.48 -11.80
CA LYS A 70 18.28 -1.12 -13.12
C LYS A 70 18.83 -2.10 -14.15
N GLN A 71 18.20 -3.26 -14.32
CA GLN A 71 18.33 -4.03 -15.54
C GLN A 71 17.47 -3.37 -16.60
N LYS A 72 18.04 -2.38 -17.30
CA LYS A 72 17.52 -1.94 -18.59
C LYS A 72 17.94 -2.99 -19.62
N HIS A 73 17.05 -3.92 -19.94
CA HIS A 73 17.16 -4.71 -21.17
C HIS A 73 16.11 -4.20 -22.16
N GLY A 74 16.52 -4.06 -23.42
CA GLY A 74 15.60 -3.93 -24.55
C GLY A 74 15.75 -2.67 -25.40
N GLY A 75 16.98 -2.32 -25.81
CA GLY A 75 17.15 -1.59 -27.07
C GLY A 75 16.97 -2.59 -28.20
N HIS A 76 15.83 -2.56 -28.89
CA HIS A 76 15.66 -3.27 -30.16
C HIS A 76 16.13 -2.33 -31.27
N GLU A 77 17.28 -2.64 -31.85
CA GLU A 77 17.80 -1.98 -33.02
C GLU A 77 16.94 -2.42 -34.22
N ALA A 78 16.33 -1.43 -34.87
CA ALA A 78 15.58 -1.62 -36.10
C ALA A 78 16.57 -1.69 -37.27
N GLU A 79 16.92 -2.90 -37.69
CA GLU A 79 17.67 -3.15 -38.93
C GLU A 79 16.94 -4.24 -39.72
N GLY A 80 15.79 -3.86 -40.28
CA GLY A 80 15.05 -4.66 -41.27
C GLY A 80 15.49 -4.24 -42.67
N ASN A 81 16.55 -4.86 -43.17
CA ASN A 81 17.09 -4.60 -44.49
C ASN A 81 16.07 -5.04 -45.56
N HIS A 82 15.68 -4.11 -46.42
CA HIS A 82 14.86 -4.38 -47.61
C HIS A 82 15.66 -5.25 -48.60
N SER A 83 15.09 -6.36 -49.06
CA SER A 83 15.41 -6.92 -50.37
C SER A 83 14.17 -7.57 -50.96
N GLU A 84 13.66 -6.95 -52.02
CA GLU A 84 12.67 -7.50 -52.92
C GLU A 84 13.21 -8.77 -53.61
N GLY A 85 12.30 -9.66 -54.05
CA GLY A 85 12.53 -10.43 -55.26
C GLY A 85 12.30 -11.94 -55.21
N THR A 86 11.06 -12.30 -55.51
CA THR A 86 10.64 -13.42 -56.39
C THR A 86 10.26 -14.78 -55.78
N SER A 87 9.09 -15.23 -56.24
CA SER A 87 8.68 -16.60 -56.63
C SER A 87 8.10 -17.54 -55.56
N ASP A 88 6.76 -17.62 -55.59
CA ASP A 88 5.94 -18.83 -55.68
C ASP A 88 6.25 -20.04 -54.78
N HIS A 89 5.36 -20.32 -53.81
CA HIS A 89 4.70 -21.65 -53.74
C HIS A 89 3.43 -21.61 -52.88
N ALA A 90 2.33 -22.05 -53.48
CA ALA A 90 1.04 -22.26 -52.83
C ALA A 90 1.09 -23.50 -51.91
N THR A 91 0.59 -23.39 -50.68
CA THR A 91 0.00 -24.52 -49.94
C THR A 91 -1.05 -24.00 -48.96
N GLU A 92 -2.29 -24.36 -49.25
CA GLU A 92 -3.46 -24.23 -48.39
C GLU A 92 -3.34 -25.23 -47.23
N HIS A 93 -3.16 -24.76 -45.99
CA HIS A 93 -3.27 -25.59 -44.80
C HIS A 93 -4.08 -24.84 -43.73
N LYS A 94 -5.32 -25.30 -43.52
CA LYS A 94 -6.05 -25.11 -42.26
C LYS A 94 -5.27 -25.85 -41.18
N GLU A 95 -4.90 -25.18 -40.11
CA GLU A 95 -4.69 -25.83 -38.82
C GLU A 95 -4.88 -24.81 -37.70
N GLU A 96 -5.72 -25.20 -36.75
CA GLU A 96 -6.06 -24.44 -35.58
C GLU A 96 -4.88 -24.54 -34.61
N VAL A 97 -4.34 -23.39 -34.18
CA VAL A 97 -3.39 -23.37 -33.06
C VAL A 97 -3.80 -22.26 -32.12
N SER A 98 -4.50 -22.67 -31.07
CA SER A 98 -4.65 -21.93 -29.83
C SER A 98 -3.27 -21.54 -29.31
N SER A 99 -2.90 -20.27 -29.39
CA SER A 99 -1.77 -19.72 -28.64
C SER A 99 -2.30 -18.85 -27.49
N GLY A 100 -2.83 -19.52 -26.47
CA GLY A 100 -2.96 -18.90 -25.15
C GLY A 100 -1.57 -18.70 -24.57
N HIS A 101 -1.11 -17.46 -24.48
CA HIS A 101 0.11 -17.01 -23.80
C HIS A 101 -0.09 -15.50 -23.55
N GLY A 102 0.04 -14.93 -22.36
CA GLY A 102 0.29 -15.48 -21.06
C GLY A 102 -0.19 -14.42 -20.06
N ASP A 103 -0.81 -14.92 -19.00
CA ASP A 103 -0.90 -14.30 -17.69
C ASP A 103 0.39 -13.51 -17.39
N HIS A 104 0.31 -12.18 -17.33
CA HIS A 104 1.38 -11.39 -16.75
C HIS A 104 0.91 -10.02 -16.28
N GLY A 105 0.97 -9.87 -14.97
CA GLY A 105 1.06 -8.57 -14.33
C GLY A 105 -0.01 -8.32 -13.28
N ASP A 106 -0.23 -9.26 -12.35
CA ASP A 106 -0.70 -8.91 -11.00
C ASP A 106 0.39 -8.05 -10.34
N HIS A 107 0.46 -6.79 -10.77
CA HIS A 107 1.03 -5.74 -9.96
C HIS A 107 0.06 -5.63 -8.78
N LYS A 108 0.32 -6.42 -7.74
CA LYS A 108 -0.17 -6.11 -6.41
C LYS A 108 0.31 -4.71 -6.10
N GLU A 109 -0.57 -3.75 -6.33
CA GLU A 109 -0.63 -2.56 -5.53
C GLU A 109 -0.50 -3.08 -4.10
N HIS A 110 0.63 -2.77 -3.47
CA HIS A 110 0.79 -3.02 -2.05
C HIS A 110 -0.31 -2.17 -1.39
N GLU A 111 -1.49 -2.78 -1.18
CA GLU A 111 -2.44 -2.30 -0.20
C GLU A 111 -1.63 -2.24 1.08
N GLU A 112 -1.24 -1.04 1.50
CA GLU A 112 -0.62 -0.83 2.79
C GLU A 112 -1.58 -1.43 3.82
N GLU A 113 -1.26 -2.63 4.33
CA GLU A 113 -2.19 -3.41 5.14
C GLU A 113 -2.58 -2.58 6.37
N GLU A 114 -3.79 -2.01 6.36
CA GLU A 114 -4.30 -1.21 7.47
C GLU A 114 -4.56 -2.13 8.67
N GLN A 115 -3.59 -2.26 9.57
CA GLN A 115 -3.77 -3.09 10.75
C GLN A 115 -4.62 -2.34 11.77
N ALA A 116 -5.84 -2.83 12.03
CA ALA A 116 -6.66 -2.34 13.13
C ALA A 116 -6.00 -2.70 14.48
N ILE A 117 -5.68 -1.71 15.30
CA ILE A 117 -5.00 -1.90 16.59
C ILE A 117 -5.90 -1.60 17.80
N GLY A 118 -7.02 -0.89 17.60
CA GLY A 118 -8.03 -0.69 18.63
C GLY A 118 -9.12 0.30 18.24
N TYR A 119 -9.86 0.77 19.24
CA TYR A 119 -10.93 1.74 19.08
C TYR A 119 -10.83 2.88 20.10
N LEU A 120 -11.21 4.08 19.69
CA LEU A 120 -11.50 5.21 20.57
C LEU A 120 -13.03 5.35 20.68
N GLU A 121 -13.56 5.27 21.90
CA GLU A 121 -14.96 5.52 22.21
C GLU A 121 -15.08 6.86 22.95
N VAL A 122 -15.77 7.82 22.34
CA VAL A 122 -16.00 9.15 22.91
C VAL A 122 -17.47 9.27 23.28
N TYR A 123 -17.74 9.40 24.58
CA TYR A 123 -19.08 9.56 25.10
C TYR A 123 -19.44 11.05 25.25
N PRO A 124 -20.70 11.43 25.05
CA PRO A 124 -21.18 12.76 25.43
C PRO A 124 -20.85 13.07 26.88
N ASN A 125 -20.63 14.35 27.18
CA ASN A 125 -20.45 14.81 28.57
C ASN A 125 -21.71 14.56 29.40
#